data_AF-X1G658-F1
#
_entry.id   AF-X1G658-F1
#
_cell.length_a   1.000
_cell.length_b   1.000
_cell.length_c   1.000
_cell.angle_alpha   90.00
_cell.angle_beta   90.00
_cell.angle_gamma   90.00
#
_symmetry.space_group_name_H-M   'P 1'
#
loop_
_entity.id
_entity.type
_entity.pdbx_description
1 polymer ?
#
loop_
_entity_poly.entity_id
_entity_poly.type
_entity_poly.pdbx_seq_one_letter_code
_entity_poly.pdbx_strand_id
1 'polypeptide(L)'
;MAMRGGKETRSYPKSCSEVFSAITRALEDFKIRVTDKDEKAGTIRATTGFSLLSTGGNVSIEVKSGADTKETAVTISIEPKMKTVLTDWGQASREVRRIFNKTEEHLGIEPAETGGGVKEKTGTGKVKQSNTCPSCGKRVVAT
;
A
#
# COMPACT_ATOMS: atom_id res chain seq x y z
N MET A 1 21.07 3.77 10.34
CA MET A 1 20.29 5.03 10.33
C MET A 1 18.95 4.74 9.69
N ALA A 2 17.82 5.07 10.34
CA ALA A 2 16.50 4.81 9.77
C ALA A 2 16.31 5.66 8.49
N MET A 3 15.96 5.02 7.38
CA MET A 3 15.70 5.72 6.12
C MET A 3 14.53 6.69 6.31
N ARG A 4 14.75 7.96 5.94
CA ARG A 4 13.69 8.95 5.86
C ARG A 4 12.87 8.65 4.61
N GLY A 5 11.66 8.14 4.79
CA GLY A 5 10.75 7.83 3.70
C GLY A 5 10.91 6.44 3.11
N GLY A 6 10.02 6.13 2.18
CA GLY A 6 9.95 4.84 1.48
C GLY A 6 10.04 5.06 -0.03
N LYS A 7 10.80 4.24 -0.72
CA LYS A 7 10.88 4.23 -2.18
C LYS A 7 10.85 2.78 -2.66
N GLU A 8 9.97 2.50 -3.62
CA GLU A 8 9.89 1.18 -4.25
C GLU A 8 9.55 1.35 -5.73
N THR A 9 10.13 0.49 -6.56
CA THR A 9 9.94 0.48 -8.01
C THR A 9 9.42 -0.90 -8.41
N ARG A 10 8.36 -0.94 -9.21
CA ARG A 10 7.77 -2.17 -9.76
C ARG A 10 7.53 -2.01 -11.26
N SER A 11 7.66 -3.10 -12.01
CA SER A 11 7.38 -3.13 -13.45
C SER A 11 6.11 -3.92 -13.71
N TYR A 12 5.27 -3.42 -14.60
CA TYR A 12 4.00 -4.03 -14.99
C TYR A 12 3.98 -4.31 -16.49
N PRO A 13 3.54 -5.49 -16.94
CA PRO A 13 3.37 -5.81 -18.36
C PRO A 13 2.06 -5.20 -18.90
N LYS A 14 1.92 -3.89 -18.75
CA LYS A 14 0.70 -3.10 -19.04
C LYS A 14 1.10 -1.79 -19.70
N SER A 15 0.17 -1.19 -20.44
CA SER A 15 0.40 0.11 -21.07
C SER A 15 0.55 1.23 -20.02
N CYS A 16 1.36 2.24 -20.32
CA CYS A 16 1.54 3.37 -19.39
C CYS A 16 0.21 4.02 -19.01
N SER A 17 -0.70 4.19 -19.97
CA SER A 17 -2.02 4.79 -19.72
C SER A 17 -2.87 3.97 -18.76
N GLU A 18 -2.91 2.64 -18.91
CA GLU A 18 -3.63 1.76 -17.98
C GLU A 18 -3.06 1.87 -16.57
N VAL A 19 -1.76 1.73 -16.43
CA VAL A 19 -1.06 1.80 -15.14
C VAL A 19 -1.29 3.15 -14.48
N PHE A 20 -1.17 4.23 -15.23
CA PHE A 20 -1.34 5.57 -14.73
C PHE A 20 -2.79 5.85 -14.29
N SER A 21 -3.78 5.31 -15.01
CA SER A 21 -5.19 5.37 -14.60
C SER A 21 -5.46 4.57 -13.32
N ALA A 22 -4.86 3.37 -13.20
CA ALA A 22 -4.99 2.53 -12.02
C ALA A 22 -4.37 3.17 -10.77
N ILE A 23 -3.20 3.80 -10.91
CA ILE A 23 -2.56 4.56 -9.83
C ILE A 23 -3.46 5.72 -9.40
N THR A 24 -4.02 6.47 -10.36
CA THR A 24 -4.90 7.61 -10.04
C THR A 24 -6.12 7.15 -9.23
N ARG A 25 -6.76 6.04 -9.62
CA ARG A 25 -7.86 5.42 -8.88
C ARG A 25 -7.45 4.94 -7.49
N ALA A 26 -6.27 4.30 -7.37
CA ALA A 26 -5.74 3.88 -6.09
C ALA A 26 -5.53 5.06 -5.12
N LEU A 27 -5.04 6.20 -5.62
CA LEU A 27 -4.88 7.42 -4.82
C LEU A 27 -6.23 7.98 -4.37
N GLU A 28 -7.24 7.97 -5.24
CA GLU A 28 -8.61 8.40 -4.92
C GLU A 28 -9.24 7.54 -3.82
N ASP A 29 -9.09 6.20 -3.90
CA ASP A 29 -9.60 5.26 -2.90
C ASP A 29 -9.01 5.51 -1.51
N PHE A 30 -7.72 5.83 -1.45
CA PHE A 30 -7.05 6.19 -0.21
C PHE A 30 -7.28 7.64 0.23
N LYS A 31 -8.10 8.40 -0.52
CA LYS A 31 -8.35 9.83 -0.29
C LYS A 31 -7.05 10.65 -0.25
N ILE A 32 -6.05 10.21 -1.01
CA ILE A 32 -4.77 10.91 -1.16
C ILE A 32 -4.99 12.04 -2.16
N ARG A 33 -4.65 13.26 -1.77
CA ARG A 33 -4.90 14.43 -2.60
C ARG A 33 -3.82 14.56 -3.67
N VAL A 34 -4.18 14.44 -4.94
CA VAL A 34 -3.29 14.76 -6.06
C VAL A 34 -3.11 16.27 -6.14
N THR A 35 -1.86 16.73 -6.16
CA THR A 35 -1.50 18.16 -6.27
C THR A 35 -1.06 18.54 -7.67
N ASP A 36 -0.41 17.63 -8.38
CA ASP A 36 0.09 17.85 -9.72
C ASP A 36 0.11 16.53 -10.48
N LYS A 37 -0.18 16.58 -11.78
CA LYS A 37 -0.37 15.40 -12.62
C LYS A 37 0.06 15.73 -14.04
N ASP A 38 1.13 15.10 -14.50
CA ASP A 38 1.64 15.22 -15.86
C ASP A 38 1.66 13.85 -16.54
N GLU A 39 0.67 13.62 -17.40
CA GLU A 39 0.55 12.39 -18.20
C GLU A 39 1.64 12.26 -19.27
N LYS A 40 2.19 13.38 -19.77
CA LYS A 40 3.23 13.35 -20.81
C LYS A 40 4.59 13.02 -20.21
N ALA A 41 4.88 13.57 -19.04
CA ALA A 41 6.10 13.23 -18.29
C ALA A 41 5.97 11.92 -17.49
N GLY A 42 4.75 11.40 -17.34
CA GLY A 42 4.46 10.22 -16.53
C GLY A 42 4.67 10.47 -15.04
N THR A 43 4.37 11.68 -14.54
CA THR A 43 4.60 12.03 -13.14
C THR A 43 3.30 12.40 -12.43
N ILE A 44 3.17 11.95 -11.18
CA ILE A 44 2.07 12.31 -10.29
C ILE A 44 2.68 12.76 -8.96
N ARG A 45 2.30 13.96 -8.51
CA ARG A 45 2.60 14.43 -7.16
C ARG A 45 1.32 14.46 -6.36
N ALA A 46 1.35 13.85 -5.19
CA ALA A 46 0.23 13.79 -4.29
C ALA A 46 0.67 14.00 -2.84
N THR A 47 -0.30 14.20 -1.95
CA THR A 47 -0.06 14.45 -0.54
C THR A 47 -1.04 13.65 0.29
N THR A 48 -0.53 12.92 1.28
CA THR A 48 -1.36 12.31 2.31
C THR A 48 -1.68 13.34 3.41
N GLY A 49 -2.90 13.26 3.95
CA GLY A 49 -3.36 14.15 5.01
C GLY A 49 -2.69 13.87 6.36
N PHE A 50 -2.79 14.84 7.27
CA PHE A 50 -2.48 14.61 8.68
C PHE A 50 -3.54 13.69 9.28
N SER A 51 -3.11 12.68 10.05
CA SER A 51 -4.00 11.83 10.84
C SER A 51 -3.43 11.66 12.24
N LEU A 52 -4.23 11.12 13.16
CA LEU A 52 -3.82 10.88 14.56
C LEU A 52 -2.51 10.08 14.70
N LEU A 53 -2.14 9.33 13.66
CA LEU A 53 -0.97 8.46 13.63
C LEU A 53 0.06 8.85 12.56
N SER A 54 -0.14 9.95 11.82
CA SER A 54 0.75 10.34 10.73
C SER A 54 0.81 11.85 10.53
N THR A 55 2.02 12.38 10.37
CA THR A 55 2.25 13.77 9.97
C THR A 55 1.95 14.03 8.48
N GLY A 56 1.45 13.02 7.77
CA GLY A 56 1.32 13.07 6.32
C GLY A 56 2.67 13.07 5.61
N GLY A 57 2.62 12.75 4.33
CA GLY A 57 3.77 12.62 3.44
C GLY A 57 3.48 13.22 2.07
N ASN A 58 4.55 13.63 1.41
CA ASN A 58 4.55 13.96 -0.01
C ASN A 58 4.82 12.67 -0.77
N VAL A 59 3.91 12.33 -1.67
CA VAL A 59 3.97 11.16 -2.54
C VAL A 59 4.43 11.64 -3.91
N SER A 60 5.51 11.08 -4.43
CA SER A 60 5.95 11.30 -5.80
C SER A 60 5.92 9.98 -6.54
N ILE A 61 5.25 9.95 -7.67
CA ILE A 61 5.10 8.76 -8.51
C ILE A 61 5.63 9.07 -9.88
N GLU A 62 6.54 8.23 -10.36
CA GLU A 62 7.06 8.25 -11.72
C GLU A 62 6.62 6.98 -12.44
N VAL A 63 6.03 7.15 -13.61
CA VAL A 63 5.55 6.09 -14.50
C VAL A 63 6.34 6.23 -15.80
N LYS A 64 7.25 5.29 -16.06
CA LYS A 64 8.10 5.28 -17.25
C LYS A 64 7.76 4.07 -18.10
N SER A 65 7.65 4.27 -19.41
CA SER A 65 7.66 3.15 -20.35
C SER A 65 9.05 2.50 -20.32
N GLY A 66 9.08 1.18 -20.24
CA GLY A 66 10.29 0.40 -20.47
C GLY A 66 10.76 0.54 -21.91
N ALA A 67 11.99 0.09 -22.18
CA ALA A 67 12.58 0.10 -23.53
C ALA A 67 11.72 -0.67 -24.55
N ASP A 68 10.97 -1.67 -24.08
CA ASP A 68 9.88 -2.32 -24.80
C ASP A 68 8.55 -1.70 -24.38
N THR A 69 7.78 -1.16 -25.33
CA THR A 69 6.51 -0.44 -25.16
C THR A 69 5.38 -1.22 -24.45
N LYS A 70 5.64 -2.47 -24.04
CA LYS A 70 4.71 -3.36 -23.34
C LYS A 70 4.93 -3.42 -21.84
N GLU A 71 6.06 -2.88 -21.34
CA GLU A 71 6.38 -2.86 -19.92
C GLU A 71 6.38 -1.43 -19.41
N THR A 72 5.81 -1.22 -18.22
CA THR A 72 5.75 0.08 -17.56
C THR A 72 6.38 -0.03 -16.18
N ALA A 73 7.45 0.73 -15.94
CA ALA A 73 8.09 0.85 -14.64
C ALA A 73 7.45 1.99 -13.83
N VAL A 74 6.98 1.67 -12.63
CA VAL A 74 6.40 2.61 -11.69
C VAL A 74 7.31 2.73 -10.48
N THR A 75 7.72 3.94 -10.15
CA THR A 75 8.45 4.26 -8.92
C THR A 75 7.58 5.12 -8.04
N ILE A 76 7.33 4.69 -6.81
CA ILE A 76 6.61 5.46 -5.80
C ILE A 76 7.60 5.80 -4.69
N SER A 77 7.72 7.09 -4.37
CA SER A 77 8.44 7.57 -3.20
C SER A 77 7.51 8.37 -2.29
N ILE A 78 7.66 8.15 -0.98
CA ILE A 78 6.93 8.89 0.05
C ILE A 78 7.95 9.49 1.00
N GLU A 79 7.89 10.81 1.15
CA GLU A 79 8.72 11.57 2.08
C GLU A 79 7.85 12.27 3.13
N PRO A 80 8.23 12.25 4.43
CA PRO A 80 7.45 12.93 5.46
C PRO A 80 7.44 14.44 5.22
N LYS A 81 6.28 15.08 5.39
CA LYS A 81 6.13 16.53 5.18
C LYS A 81 6.96 17.36 6.15
N MET A 82 7.09 16.88 7.38
CA MET A 82 7.85 17.58 8.41
C MET A 82 9.27 17.00 8.50
N LYS A 83 10.27 17.86 8.29
CA LYS A 83 11.70 17.49 8.42
C LYS A 83 12.12 17.07 9.83
N THR A 84 11.27 17.34 10.83
CA THR A 84 11.45 16.97 12.24
C THR A 84 11.12 15.50 12.52
N VAL A 85 10.43 14.81 11.61
CA VAL A 85 10.22 13.36 11.71
C VAL A 85 11.54 12.67 11.37
N LEU A 86 12.32 12.38 12.40
CA LEU A 86 13.61 11.69 12.26
C LEU A 86 13.48 10.19 12.01
N THR A 87 12.36 9.58 12.40
CA THR A 87 12.17 8.14 12.30
C THR A 87 10.73 7.84 11.89
N ASP A 88 10.59 7.31 10.68
CA ASP A 88 9.31 7.00 10.04
C ASP A 88 8.81 5.58 10.38
N TRP A 89 9.59 4.77 11.11
CA TRP A 89 9.23 3.41 11.53
C TRP A 89 8.71 2.50 10.39
N GLY A 90 9.14 2.77 9.16
CA GLY A 90 8.69 2.07 7.95
C GLY A 90 7.25 2.38 7.54
N GLN A 91 6.65 3.44 8.07
CA GLN A 91 5.30 3.86 7.71
C GLN A 91 5.22 4.23 6.22
N ALA A 92 6.16 5.01 5.70
CA ALA A 92 6.23 5.35 4.29
C ALA A 92 6.38 4.09 3.42
N SER A 93 7.21 3.11 3.82
CA SER A 93 7.31 1.83 3.12
C SER A 93 5.99 1.04 3.11
N ARG A 94 5.25 1.06 4.23
CA ARG A 94 3.92 0.43 4.31
C ARG A 94 2.90 1.15 3.44
N GLU A 95 2.92 2.48 3.40
CA GLU A 95 2.07 3.29 2.53
C GLU A 95 2.37 3.02 1.06
N VAL A 96 3.65 3.02 0.66
CA VAL A 96 4.08 2.67 -0.70
C VAL A 96 3.54 1.30 -1.12
N ARG A 97 3.71 0.27 -0.26
CA ARG A 97 3.18 -1.08 -0.53
C ARG A 97 1.66 -1.11 -0.66
N ARG A 98 0.94 -0.34 0.18
CA ARG A 98 -0.53 -0.24 0.07
C ARG A 98 -0.97 0.36 -1.26
N ILE A 99 -0.28 1.40 -1.74
CA ILE A 99 -0.58 2.01 -3.03
C ILE A 99 -0.32 1.01 -4.17
N PHE A 100 0.79 0.28 -4.13
CA PHE A 100 1.07 -0.76 -5.13
C PHE A 100 0.01 -1.87 -5.12
N ASN A 101 -0.33 -2.42 -3.96
CA ASN A 101 -1.33 -3.48 -3.86
C ASN A 101 -2.70 -3.03 -4.39
N LYS A 102 -3.10 -1.78 -4.13
CA LYS A 102 -4.35 -1.23 -4.65
C LYS A 102 -4.29 -0.95 -6.15
N THR A 103 -3.13 -0.54 -6.66
CA THR A 103 -2.91 -0.38 -8.09
C THR A 103 -3.00 -1.72 -8.82
N GLU A 104 -2.42 -2.78 -8.25
CA GLU A 104 -2.49 -4.14 -8.77
C GLU A 104 -3.93 -4.68 -8.78
N GLU A 105 -4.70 -4.41 -7.73
CA GLU A 105 -6.15 -4.70 -7.68
C GLU A 105 -6.91 -4.04 -8.85
N HIS A 106 -6.64 -2.75 -9.11
CA HIS A 106 -7.24 -2.03 -10.25
C HIS A 106 -6.75 -2.53 -11.62
N LEU A 107 -5.56 -3.12 -11.68
CA LEU A 107 -5.02 -3.73 -12.90
C LEU A 107 -5.47 -5.18 -13.11
N GLY A 108 -6.18 -5.78 -12.13
CA GLY A 108 -6.57 -7.19 -12.15
C GLY A 108 -5.37 -8.15 -12.02
N ILE A 109 -4.27 -7.67 -11.42
CA ILE A 109 -3.09 -8.48 -11.12
C ILE A 109 -3.28 -9.00 -9.70
N GLU A 110 -3.38 -10.32 -9.54
CA GLU A 110 -3.37 -10.92 -8.20
C GLU A 110 -2.09 -10.49 -7.48
N PRO A 111 -2.18 -9.89 -6.28
CA PRO A 111 -1.00 -9.44 -5.57
C PRO A 111 -0.12 -10.67 -5.30
N ALA A 112 1.09 -10.67 -5.85
CA ALA A 112 2.07 -11.71 -5.55
C ALA A 112 2.25 -11.72 -4.04
N GLU A 113 1.77 -12.79 -3.39
CA GLU A 113 1.71 -12.95 -1.96
C GLU A 113 3.11 -12.75 -1.36
N THR A 114 3.42 -11.51 -0.96
CA THR A 114 4.62 -11.26 -0.17
C THR A 114 4.24 -11.64 1.25
N GLY A 115 4.55 -12.89 1.60
CA GLY A 115 4.37 -13.48 2.92
C GLY A 115 4.77 -12.50 4.03
N GLY A 116 3.78 -12.13 4.83
CA GLY A 116 3.90 -11.13 5.88
C GLY A 116 2.51 -10.80 6.41
N GLY A 117 1.76 -11.83 6.78
CA GLY A 117 0.39 -11.70 7.24
C GLY A 117 0.29 -10.80 8.48
N VAL A 118 -0.40 -9.67 8.32
CA VAL A 118 -1.35 -9.23 9.33
C VAL A 118 -2.69 -9.13 8.62
N LYS A 119 -3.40 -10.27 8.60
CA LYS A 119 -4.85 -10.28 8.38
C LYS A 119 -5.49 -9.59 9.58
N GLU A 120 -5.63 -8.28 9.55
CA GLU A 120 -6.63 -7.62 10.38
C GLU A 120 -7.98 -7.75 9.65
N LYS A 121 -8.51 -8.98 9.67
CA LYS A 121 -9.92 -9.23 9.38
C LYS A 121 -10.68 -8.94 10.67
N THR A 122 -11.12 -7.70 10.84
CA THR A 122 -12.26 -7.39 11.71
C THR A 122 -13.52 -7.92 11.02
N GLY A 123 -13.64 -9.25 11.03
CA GLY A 123 -14.85 -9.98 10.73
C GLY A 123 -15.31 -10.60 12.04
N THR A 124 -16.42 -10.12 12.56
CA THR A 124 -17.13 -10.66 13.72
C THR A 124 -17.63 -12.08 13.40
N GLY A 125 -16.72 -13.05 13.38
CA GLY A 125 -17.01 -14.48 13.29
C GLY A 125 -16.80 -15.09 14.66
N LYS A 126 -17.89 -15.49 15.31
CA LYS A 126 -17.89 -16.22 16.60
C LYS A 126 -16.80 -17.30 16.60
N VAL A 127 -15.77 -17.10 17.41
CA VAL A 127 -14.86 -18.17 17.82
C VAL A 127 -15.72 -19.19 18.57
N LYS A 128 -16.04 -20.32 17.94
CA LYS A 128 -16.48 -21.51 18.68
C LYS A 128 -15.28 -21.94 19.52
N GLN A 129 -15.17 -21.41 20.74
CA GLN A 129 -14.31 -21.99 21.75
C GLN A 129 -14.76 -23.44 21.93
N SER A 130 -13.95 -24.39 21.49
CA SER A 130 -14.13 -25.78 21.83
C SER A 130 -13.82 -25.90 23.32
N ASN A 131 -14.86 -25.89 24.15
CA ASN A 131 -14.75 -26.08 25.59
C ASN A 131 -14.41 -27.55 25.87
N THR A 132 -13.26 -28.04 25.40
CA THR A 132 -12.83 -29.42 25.60
C THR A 132 -11.47 -29.41 26.24
N CYS A 133 -11.32 -30.10 27.38
CA CYS A 133 -10.05 -30.16 28.08
C CYS A 133 -9.01 -30.92 27.24
N PRO A 134 -7.86 -30.32 26.91
CA PRO A 134 -6.84 -30.94 26.06
C PRO A 134 -6.13 -32.13 26.71
N SER A 135 -6.30 -32.35 28.02
CA SER A 135 -5.67 -33.46 28.74
C SER A 135 -6.55 -34.72 28.82
N CYS A 136 -7.88 -34.59 28.75
CA CYS A 136 -8.80 -35.71 28.92
C CYS A 136 -9.97 -35.78 27.92
N GLY A 137 -10.04 -34.83 26.97
CA GLY A 137 -11.01 -34.86 25.87
C GLY A 137 -12.47 -34.61 26.28
N LYS A 138 -12.76 -34.32 27.56
CA LYS A 138 -14.13 -34.05 28.03
C LYS A 138 -14.52 -32.59 27.83
N ARG A 139 -15.80 -32.35 27.56
CA ARG A 139 -16.36 -31.00 27.46
C ARG A 139 -16.43 -30.34 28.84
N VAL A 140 -15.87 -29.14 28.95
CA VAL A 140 -15.92 -28.25 30.11
C VAL A 140 -17.19 -27.40 29.98
N VAL A 141 -18.19 -27.66 30.81
CA VAL A 141 -19.40 -26.83 30.88
C VAL A 141 -19.25 -25.97 32.14
N ALA A 142 -19.19 -24.65 31.98
CA ALA A 142 -19.27 -23.74 33.12
C ALA A 142 -20.71 -23.79 33.64
N THR A 143 -20.88 -24.14 34.92
CA THR A 143 -22.13 -23.97 35.66
C THR A 143 -21.95 -22.81 36.61
#